data_AF-A0AAD9QSX8-F1
#
_entry.id   AF-A0AAD9QSX8-F1
#
_cell.length_a   1.000
_cell.length_b   1.000
_cell.length_c   1.000
_cell.angle_alpha   90.00
_cell.angle_beta   90.00
_cell.angle_gamma   90.00
#
_symmetry.space_group_name_H-M   'P 1'
#
loop_
_entity.id
_entity.type
_entity.pdbx_description
1 polymer ?
#
loop_
_entity_poly.entity_id
_entity_poly.type
_entity_poly.pdbx_seq_one_letter_code
_entity_poly.pdbx_strand_id
1 'polypeptide(L)'
;MVILGRILVFFGLVAILHAGYSAVQCRTYYKLLEEEFPGLPADVCIQCIIGLLIGCLGVARVSGDFKEIRAAAEMANKSWESLGNRPSFYTYSHRGKVLFVNNE
;
A
#
# COMPACT_ATOMS: atom_id res chain seq x y z
N MET A 1 -7.65 6.04 1.19
CA MET A 1 -7.75 5.05 2.29
C MET A 1 -6.83 3.87 1.99
N VAL A 2 -5.70 3.77 2.70
CA VAL A 2 -4.68 2.74 2.47
C VAL A 2 -5.22 1.31 2.68
N ILE A 3 -6.13 1.13 3.65
CA ILE A 3 -6.79 -0.17 3.92
C ILE A 3 -7.58 -0.68 2.71
N LEU A 4 -8.36 0.18 2.06
CA LEU A 4 -9.12 -0.20 0.86
C LEU A 4 -8.18 -0.64 -0.28
N GLY A 5 -7.07 0.08 -0.48
CA GLY A 5 -6.06 -0.30 -1.45
C GLY A 5 -5.47 -1.69 -1.18
N ARG A 6 -5.12 -1.99 0.07
CA ARG A 6 -4.61 -3.31 0.47
C ARG A 6 -5.62 -4.43 0.24
N ILE A 7 -6.90 -4.19 0.53
CA ILE A 7 -7.97 -5.14 0.28
C ILE A 7 -8.10 -5.42 -1.23
N LEU A 8 -8.10 -4.37 -2.05
CA LEU A 8 -8.15 -4.51 -3.51
C LEU A 8 -6.96 -5.31 -4.06
N VAL A 9 -5.73 -5.02 -3.58
CA VAL A 9 -4.54 -5.79 -3.98
C VAL A 9 -4.69 -7.27 -3.61
N PHE A 10 -5.16 -7.56 -2.39
CA PHE A 10 -5.36 -8.93 -1.94
C PHE A 10 -6.37 -9.69 -2.84
N PHE A 11 -7.54 -9.10 -3.09
CA PHE A 11 -8.54 -9.71 -3.97
C PHE A 11 -8.07 -9.82 -5.43
N GLY A 12 -7.35 -8.82 -5.94
CA GLY A 12 -6.75 -8.88 -7.28
C GLY A 12 -5.75 -10.03 -7.42
N LEU A 13 -4.87 -10.23 -6.44
CA LEU A 13 -3.91 -11.34 -6.41
C LEU A 13 -4.61 -12.70 -6.34
N VAL A 14 -5.61 -12.85 -5.46
CA VAL A 14 -6.40 -14.08 -5.35
C VAL A 14 -7.13 -14.39 -6.66
N ALA A 15 -7.70 -13.37 -7.32
CA ALA A 15 -8.39 -13.55 -8.60
C ALA A 15 -7.44 -14.01 -9.72
N ILE A 16 -6.24 -13.44 -9.80
CA ILE A 16 -5.21 -13.85 -10.77
C ILE A 16 -4.71 -15.27 -10.46
N LEU A 17 -4.46 -15.60 -9.19
CA LEU A 17 -4.07 -16.95 -8.78
C LEU A 17 -5.14 -17.98 -9.16
N HIS A 18 -6.41 -17.67 -8.90
CA HIS A 18 -7.53 -18.52 -9.29
C HIS A 18 -7.60 -18.70 -10.81
N ALA A 19 -7.49 -17.61 -11.60
CA ALA A 19 -7.47 -17.70 -13.05
C ALA A 19 -6.29 -18.53 -13.57
N GLY A 20 -5.10 -18.39 -12.95
CA GLY A 20 -3.93 -19.20 -13.25
C GLY A 20 -4.13 -20.68 -12.97
N TYR A 21 -4.74 -21.01 -11.83
CA TYR A 21 -5.10 -22.39 -11.49
C TYR A 21 -6.09 -22.98 -12.52
N SER A 22 -7.16 -22.25 -12.85
CA SER A 22 -8.13 -22.66 -13.87
C SER A 22 -7.49 -22.86 -15.25
N ALA A 23 -6.54 -22.00 -15.63
CA ALA A 23 -5.81 -22.14 -16.89
C ALA A 23 -4.95 -23.40 -16.94
N VAL A 24 -4.23 -23.71 -15.86
CA VAL A 24 -3.42 -24.93 -15.73
C VAL A 24 -4.31 -26.17 -15.72
N GLN A 25 -5.44 -26.13 -15.03
CA GLN A 25 -6.40 -27.23 -14.99
C GLN A 25 -7.00 -27.50 -16.37
N CYS A 26 -7.43 -26.47 -17.10
CA CYS A 26 -7.93 -26.59 -18.46
C CYS A 26 -6.89 -27.25 -19.38
N ARG A 27 -5.63 -26.80 -19.33
CA ARG A 27 -4.56 -27.37 -20.15
C ARG A 27 -4.26 -28.83 -19.76
N THR A 28 -4.29 -29.16 -18.48
CA THR A 28 -4.07 -30.53 -18.00
C THR A 28 -5.22 -31.45 -18.40
N TYR A 29 -6.45 -30.95 -18.38
CA TYR A 29 -7.64 -31.69 -18.79
C TYR A 29 -7.57 -32.12 -20.27
N TYR A 30 -7.28 -31.20 -21.19
CA TYR A 30 -7.13 -31.55 -22.61
C TYR A 30 -5.96 -32.50 -22.87
N LYS A 31 -4.85 -32.36 -22.14
CA LYS A 31 -3.74 -33.32 -22.20
C LYS A 31 -4.15 -34.74 -21.78
N LEU A 32 -5.03 -34.88 -20.79
CA LEU A 32 -5.53 -36.17 -20.32
C LEU A 32 -6.52 -36.80 -21.30
N LEU A 33 -7.26 -35.98 -22.04
CA LEU A 33 -8.19 -36.43 -23.08
C LEU A 33 -7.50 -36.75 -24.42
N GLU A 34 -6.20 -36.48 -24.55
CA GLU A 34 -5.45 -36.58 -25.81
C GLU A 34 -6.05 -35.76 -26.97
N GLU A 35 -6.85 -34.74 -26.65
CA GLU A 35 -7.45 -33.83 -27.62
C GLU A 35 -6.56 -32.60 -27.85
N GLU A 36 -6.66 -32.00 -29.04
CA GLU A 36 -5.98 -30.74 -29.34
C GLU A 36 -6.57 -29.60 -28.50
N PHE A 37 -5.69 -28.77 -27.92
CA PHE A 37 -6.10 -27.65 -27.09
C PHE A 37 -6.68 -26.51 -27.96
N PRO A 38 -7.98 -26.20 -27.86
CA PRO A 38 -8.62 -25.20 -28.72
C PRO A 38 -8.29 -23.76 -28.30
N GLY A 39 -7.72 -23.56 -27.11
CA GLY A 39 -7.48 -22.26 -26.51
C GLY A 39 -8.05 -22.15 -25.11
N LEU A 40 -7.73 -21.05 -24.44
CA LEU A 40 -8.22 -20.79 -23.09
C LEU A 40 -9.68 -20.30 -23.13
N PRO A 41 -10.55 -20.81 -22.25
CA PRO A 41 -11.91 -20.30 -22.12
C PRO A 41 -11.94 -18.78 -21.86
N ALA A 42 -12.91 -18.10 -22.48
CA ALA A 42 -13.01 -16.64 -22.44
C ALA A 42 -13.27 -16.10 -21.02
N ASP A 43 -13.98 -16.86 -20.18
CA ASP A 43 -14.23 -16.54 -18.78
C ASP A 43 -12.92 -16.44 -17.97
N VAL A 44 -11.98 -17.38 -18.17
CA VAL A 44 -10.67 -17.35 -17.49
C VAL A 44 -9.84 -16.15 -17.94
N CYS A 45 -9.87 -15.82 -19.24
CA CYS A 45 -9.24 -14.62 -19.77
C CYS A 45 -9.82 -13.34 -19.16
N ILE A 46 -11.15 -13.23 -19.10
CA ILE A 46 -11.84 -12.08 -18.51
C ILE A 46 -11.53 -11.97 -17.01
N GLN A 47 -11.56 -13.08 -16.27
CA GLN A 47 -11.22 -13.10 -14.84
C GLN A 47 -9.78 -12.61 -14.60
N CYS A 48 -8.83 -13.03 -15.43
CA CYS A 48 -7.44 -12.59 -15.35
C CYS A 48 -7.30 -11.07 -15.59
N ILE A 49 -7.97 -10.55 -16.62
CA ILE A 49 -7.96 -9.11 -16.94
C ILE A 49 -8.59 -8.29 -15.79
N ILE A 50 -9.74 -8.73 -15.27
CA ILE A 50 -10.40 -8.07 -14.13
C ILE A 50 -9.49 -8.10 -12.89
N GLY A 51 -8.89 -9.25 -12.58
CA GLY A 51 -7.96 -9.39 -11.46
C GLY A 51 -6.75 -8.46 -11.58
N LEU A 52 -6.19 -8.33 -12.79
CA LEU A 52 -5.10 -7.40 -13.09
C LEU A 52 -5.52 -5.95 -12.86
N LEU A 53 -6.66 -5.52 -13.42
CA LEU A 53 -7.14 -4.15 -13.27
C LEU A 53 -7.40 -3.81 -11.80
N ILE A 54 -8.04 -4.70 -11.04
CA ILE A 54 -8.27 -4.54 -9.60
C ILE A 54 -6.93 -4.42 -8.85
N GLY A 55 -5.96 -5.27 -9.18
CA GLY A 55 -4.61 -5.24 -8.60
C GLY A 55 -3.91 -3.89 -8.86
N CYS A 56 -3.90 -3.42 -10.11
CA CYS A 56 -3.31 -2.13 -10.48
C CYS A 56 -3.97 -0.95 -9.74
N LEU A 57 -5.31 -0.93 -9.67
CA LEU A 57 -6.06 0.08 -8.94
C LEU A 57 -5.76 0.03 -7.43
N GLY A 58 -5.62 -1.18 -6.87
CA GLY A 58 -5.22 -1.40 -5.49
C GLY A 58 -3.84 -0.82 -5.19
N VAL A 59 -2.84 -1.13 -6.01
CA VAL A 59 -1.46 -0.65 -5.85
C VAL A 59 -1.40 0.88 -5.96
N ALA A 60 -2.06 1.47 -6.96
CA ALA A 60 -2.12 2.92 -7.13
C ALA A 60 -2.69 3.62 -5.87
N ARG A 61 -3.65 2.99 -5.18
CA ARG A 61 -4.26 3.51 -3.94
C ARG A 61 -3.40 3.29 -2.69
N VAL A 62 -2.47 2.33 -2.72
CA VAL A 62 -1.53 2.06 -1.61
C VAL A 62 -0.30 2.96 -1.69
N SER A 63 0.05 3.45 -2.88
CA SER A 63 1.30 4.21 -3.13
C SER A 63 1.43 5.53 -2.36
N GLY A 64 0.41 5.94 -1.62
CA GLY A 64 0.41 7.17 -0.83
C GLY A 64 0.07 8.41 -1.65
N ASP A 65 -0.13 9.51 -0.94
CA ASP A 65 -0.47 10.79 -1.56
C ASP A 65 0.80 11.54 -1.93
N PHE A 66 0.71 12.34 -3.00
CA PHE A 66 1.80 13.21 -3.42
C PHE A 66 2.01 14.32 -2.38
N LYS A 67 3.27 14.57 -2.01
CA LYS A 67 3.67 15.70 -1.17
C LYS A 67 4.00 16.91 -2.04
N GLU A 68 3.67 18.11 -1.57
CA GLU A 68 4.02 19.35 -2.26
C GLU A 68 5.55 19.53 -2.33
N ILE A 69 6.05 19.96 -3.49
CA ILE A 69 7.49 20.15 -3.75
C ILE A 69 8.05 21.37 -2.99
N ARG A 70 7.20 22.36 -2.70
CA ARG A 70 7.62 23.64 -2.10
C ARG A 70 7.87 23.48 -0.60
N ALA A 71 9.14 23.59 -0.20
CA ALA A 71 9.53 23.57 1.21
C ALA A 71 8.88 24.69 2.05
N ALA A 72 8.57 25.84 1.44
CA ALA A 72 7.90 26.95 2.11
C ALA A 72 6.50 26.57 2.62
N ALA A 73 5.77 25.70 1.91
CA ALA A 73 4.44 25.26 2.34
C ALA A 73 4.51 24.38 3.59
N GLU A 74 5.54 23.52 3.69
CA GLU A 74 5.79 22.72 4.89
C GLU A 74 6.27 23.59 6.07
N MET A 75 7.09 24.61 5.81
CA MET A 75 7.61 25.51 6.84
C MET A 75 6.57 26.51 7.37
N ALA A 76 5.53 26.85 6.58
CA ALA A 76 4.48 27.76 7.01
C ALA A 76 3.72 27.28 8.26
N ASN A 77 3.64 25.96 8.47
CA ASN A 77 2.99 25.36 9.64
C ASN A 77 3.93 25.17 10.84
N LYS A 78 5.22 25.53 10.74
CA LYS A 78 6.17 25.42 11.86
C LYS A 78 6.23 26.72 12.66
N SER A 79 6.10 26.62 13.98
CA SER A 79 6.23 27.76 14.89
C SER A 79 7.69 28.05 15.25
N TRP A 80 7.96 29.30 15.65
CA TRP A 80 9.27 29.72 16.15
C TRP A 80 9.70 28.94 17.39
N GLU A 81 8.78 28.57 18.27
CA GLU A 81 9.04 27.72 19.43
C GLU A 81 9.61 26.35 19.04
N SER A 82 9.06 25.74 17.98
CA SER A 82 9.57 24.45 17.47
C SER A 82 10.95 24.56 16.82
N LEU A 83 11.29 25.72 16.26
CA LEU A 83 12.57 25.97 15.58
C LEU A 83 13.66 26.44 16.54
N GLY A 84 13.30 27.22 17.56
CA GLY A 84 14.21 27.76 18.57
C GLY A 84 14.74 26.70 19.53
N ASN A 85 13.99 25.61 19.68
CA ASN A 85 14.37 24.46 20.47
C ASN A 85 15.57 23.72 19.85
N ARG A 86 16.76 23.83 20.46
CA ARG A 86 17.99 23.17 19.98
C ARG A 86 18.44 22.05 20.93
N PRO A 87 18.11 20.77 20.64
CA PRO A 87 18.38 19.66 21.55
C PRO A 87 19.86 19.49 21.92
N SER A 88 20.76 19.79 20.99
CA SER A 88 22.22 19.72 21.22
C SER A 88 22.73 20.71 22.28
N PHE A 89 21.95 21.74 22.62
CA PHE A 89 22.34 22.81 23.54
C PHE A 89 21.45 22.87 24.79
N TYR A 90 20.81 21.76 25.16
CA TYR A 90 19.99 21.72 26.36
C TYR A 90 20.80 21.90 27.64
N THR A 91 20.36 22.87 28.43
CA THR A 91 20.79 23.06 29.82
C THR A 91 19.67 22.63 30.75
N TYR A 92 19.93 21.66 31.63
CA TYR A 92 18.94 21.13 32.57
C TYR A 92 18.84 21.93 33.89
N SER A 93 19.53 23.06 33.97
CA SER A 93 19.50 24.01 35.08
C SER A 93 18.36 25.03 34.94
N HIS A 94 17.13 24.56 34.71
CA HIS A 94 15.94 25.41 34.58
C HIS A 94 14.98 25.27 35.78
N ARG A 95 14.07 26.25 35.94
CA ARG A 95 13.10 26.32 37.06
C ARG A 95 12.18 25.10 37.14
N GLY A 96 11.92 24.44 36.01
CA GLY A 96 11.16 23.19 35.96
C GLY A 96 11.72 22.07 36.87
N LYS A 97 13.04 22.08 37.16
CA LYS A 97 13.66 21.11 38.08
C LYS A 97 13.11 21.22 39.51
N VAL A 98 12.69 22.41 39.95
CA VAL A 98 12.13 22.61 41.30
C VAL A 98 10.60 22.56 41.28
N LEU A 99 10.00 23.04 40.19
CA LEU A 99 8.54 23.16 40.05
C LEU A 99 7.85 21.81 39.79
N PHE A 100 8.52 20.86 39.13
CA PHE A 100 7.91 19.58 38.73
C PHE A 100 8.55 18.36 39.39
N VAL A 101 9.28 18.55 40.50
CA VAL A 101 10.07 17.48 41.15
C VAL A 101 9.26 16.49 41.98
N ASN A 102 8.02 16.83 42.37
CA ASN A 102 7.18 16.05 43.29
C ASN A 102 5.85 15.55 42.67
N ASN A 103 5.70 15.59 41.35
CA ASN A 103 4.50 15.05 40.68
C ASN A 103 4.80 13.66 40.11
N GLU A 104 4.94 12.67 41.01
CA GLU A 104 4.75 11.24 40.70
C GLU A 104 3.32 10.83 41.07
#